data_AF-A0A1Q6LBI2-F1
#
_entry.id   AF-A0A1Q6LBI2-F1
#
_cell.length_a   1.000
_cell.length_b   1.000
_cell.length_c   1.000
_cell.angle_alpha   90.00
_cell.angle_beta   90.00
_cell.angle_gamma   90.00
#
_symmetry.space_group_name_H-M   'P 1'
#
loop_
_entity.id
_entity.type
_entity.pdbx_description
1 polymer ?
#
loop_
_entity_poly.entity_id
_entity_poly.type
_entity_poly.pdbx_seq_one_letter_code
_entity_poly.pdbx_strand_id
1 'polypeptide(L)'
;MARVTKAELEQQVKELDEKCNEYIKQLINKDNEIARLKELADDSYEKSSTYIQQCKKIELLEEQIEAYKLSVEHEKKMKKTLVDNYEEEIKRLNEEVQKLKNENKVRIHNERGAGRKERFTEQEKESIRMYRLQGKTIKEIAEMFNCSIGLIHKLINK
;
A
#
# COMPACT_ATOMS: atom_id res chain seq x y z
N MET A 1 -25.08 -93.99 11.82
CA MET A 1 -25.13 -93.01 10.73
C MET A 1 -26.43 -93.22 9.97
N ALA A 2 -27.32 -92.22 9.94
CA ALA A 2 -28.56 -92.32 9.17
C ALA A 2 -28.20 -92.54 7.69
N ARG A 3 -28.77 -93.57 7.05
CA ARG A 3 -28.58 -93.82 5.62
C ARG A 3 -29.52 -92.87 4.87
N VAL A 4 -28.97 -91.82 4.29
CA VAL A 4 -29.72 -90.92 3.42
C VAL A 4 -30.12 -91.69 2.16
N THR A 5 -31.37 -91.54 1.75
CA THR A 5 -31.90 -92.19 0.56
C THR A 5 -31.51 -91.43 -0.70
N LYS A 6 -31.43 -92.12 -1.84
CA LYS A 6 -31.13 -91.51 -3.14
C LYS A 6 -32.09 -90.35 -3.48
N ALA A 7 -33.38 -90.49 -3.14
CA ALA A 7 -34.39 -89.48 -3.38
C ALA A 7 -34.18 -88.20 -2.55
N GLU A 8 -33.76 -88.32 -1.29
CA GLU A 8 -33.43 -87.17 -0.44
C GLU A 8 -32.22 -86.40 -0.98
N LEU A 9 -31.21 -87.10 -1.51
CA LEU A 9 -30.06 -86.47 -2.17
C LEU A 9 -30.47 -85.75 -3.46
N GLU A 10 -31.33 -86.35 -4.29
CA GLU A 10 -31.84 -85.73 -5.51
C GLU A 10 -32.64 -84.45 -5.22
N GLN A 11 -33.43 -84.45 -4.15
CA GLN A 11 -34.17 -83.26 -3.71
C GLN A 11 -33.24 -82.15 -3.20
N GLN A 12 -32.21 -82.50 -2.41
CA GLN A 12 -31.20 -81.54 -1.96
C GLN A 12 -30.41 -80.92 -3.12
N VAL A 13 -30.03 -81.71 -4.12
CA VAL A 13 -29.36 -81.21 -5.34
C VAL A 13 -30.26 -80.22 -6.06
N LYS A 14 -31.55 -80.54 -6.21
CA LYS A 14 -32.51 -79.65 -6.87
C LYS A 14 -32.69 -78.32 -6.12
N GLU A 15 -32.82 -78.37 -4.79
CA GLU A 15 -32.90 -77.16 -3.95
C GLU A 15 -31.62 -76.32 -4.01
N LEU A 16 -30.45 -76.95 -4.08
CA LEU A 16 -29.17 -76.26 -4.25
C LEU A 16 -29.06 -75.62 -5.64
N ASP A 17 -29.50 -76.29 -6.69
CA ASP A 17 -29.54 -75.75 -8.05
C ASP A 17 -30.46 -74.52 -8.13
N GLU A 18 -31.63 -74.57 -7.50
CA GLU A 18 -32.56 -73.43 -7.42
C GLU A 18 -31.93 -72.24 -6.69
N LYS A 19 -31.28 -72.47 -5.54
CA LYS A 19 -30.54 -71.42 -4.80
C LYS A 19 -29.36 -70.85 -5.59
N CYS A 20 -28.60 -71.70 -6.27
CA CYS A 20 -27.51 -71.27 -7.15
C CYS A 20 -28.03 -70.36 -8.27
N ASN A 21 -29.14 -70.73 -8.90
CA ASN A 21 -29.78 -69.90 -9.93
C ASN A 21 -30.28 -68.56 -9.39
N GLU A 22 -30.77 -68.52 -8.14
CA GLU A 22 -31.19 -67.29 -7.49
C GLU A 22 -29.98 -66.38 -7.17
N TYR A 23 -28.89 -66.94 -6.64
CA TYR A 23 -27.66 -66.18 -6.42
C TYR A 23 -27.05 -65.64 -7.72
N ILE A 24 -27.07 -66.41 -8.80
CA ILE A 24 -26.61 -65.95 -10.12
C ILE A 24 -27.44 -64.73 -10.58
N LYS A 25 -28.76 -64.77 -10.42
CA LYS A 25 -29.64 -63.62 -10.75
C LYS A 25 -29.31 -62.39 -9.90
N GLN A 26 -29.06 -62.58 -8.60
CA GLN A 26 -28.68 -61.49 -7.71
C GLN A 26 -27.32 -60.88 -8.10
N LEU A 27 -26.33 -61.72 -8.45
CA LEU A 27 -25.02 -61.26 -8.92
C LEU A 27 -25.13 -60.42 -10.19
N ILE A 28 -25.87 -60.90 -11.20
CA ILE A 28 -26.11 -60.15 -12.45
C ILE A 28 -26.74 -58.78 -12.16
N ASN A 29 -27.75 -58.72 -11.27
CA ASN A 29 -28.38 -57.47 -10.90
C ASN A 29 -27.41 -56.51 -10.21
N LYS A 30 -26.53 -57.01 -9.33
CA LYS A 30 -25.52 -56.20 -8.67
C LYS A 30 -24.45 -55.72 -9.63
N ASP A 31 -24.02 -56.55 -10.58
CA ASP A 31 -23.06 -56.16 -11.62
C ASP A 31 -23.61 -55.03 -12.50
N ASN A 32 -24.90 -55.12 -12.87
CA ASN A 32 -25.58 -54.05 -13.61
C ASN A 32 -25.68 -52.74 -12.80
N GLU A 33 -25.99 -52.83 -11.51
CA GLU A 33 -26.04 -51.65 -10.64
C GLU A 33 -24.65 -51.01 -10.46
N ILE A 34 -23.60 -51.83 -10.31
CA ILE A 34 -22.22 -51.36 -10.26
C ILE A 34 -21.84 -50.66 -11.56
N ALA A 35 -22.23 -51.19 -12.71
CA ALA A 35 -21.98 -50.57 -14.01
C ALA A 35 -22.64 -49.19 -14.11
N ARG A 36 -23.92 -49.08 -13.73
CA ARG A 36 -24.66 -47.82 -13.73
C ARG A 36 -24.04 -46.77 -12.80
N LEU A 37 -23.63 -47.19 -11.60
CA LEU A 37 -22.98 -46.28 -10.64
C LEU A 37 -21.63 -45.77 -11.15
N LYS A 38 -20.89 -46.58 -11.91
CA LYS A 38 -19.64 -46.15 -12.56
C LYS A 38 -19.89 -45.10 -13.64
N GLU A 39 -20.86 -45.34 -14.52
CA GLU A 39 -21.24 -44.36 -15.56
C GLU A 39 -21.65 -43.02 -14.93
N LEU A 40 -22.53 -43.05 -13.93
CA LEU A 40 -22.95 -41.84 -13.21
C LEU A 40 -21.78 -41.10 -12.55
N ALA A 41 -20.81 -41.84 -12.02
CA ALA A 41 -19.62 -41.28 -11.41
C ALA A 41 -18.63 -40.71 -12.44
N ASP A 42 -18.63 -41.21 -13.68
CA ASP A 42 -17.78 -40.70 -14.77
C ASP A 42 -18.39 -39.47 -15.43
N ASP A 43 -19.72 -39.39 -15.48
CA ASP A 43 -20.48 -38.20 -15.87
C ASP A 43 -20.59 -37.14 -14.75
N SER A 44 -19.92 -37.36 -13.61
CA SER A 44 -19.96 -36.42 -12.50
C SER A 44 -19.33 -35.08 -12.90
N TYR A 45 -19.94 -33.98 -12.46
CA TYR A 45 -19.47 -32.64 -12.76
C TYR A 45 -18.02 -32.41 -12.32
N GLU A 46 -17.60 -33.03 -11.22
CA GLU A 46 -16.24 -32.94 -10.66
C GLU A 46 -15.17 -33.56 -11.57
N LYS A 47 -15.55 -34.49 -12.44
CA LYS A 47 -14.66 -35.05 -13.47
C LYS A 47 -14.80 -34.33 -14.82
N SER A 48 -15.75 -33.41 -14.96
CA SER A 48 -15.91 -32.65 -16.19
C SER A 48 -14.67 -31.81 -16.47
N SER A 49 -14.35 -31.67 -17.76
CA SER A 49 -13.25 -30.81 -18.21
C SER A 49 -13.41 -29.37 -17.71
N THR A 50 -14.64 -28.87 -17.64
CA THR A 50 -14.98 -27.54 -17.12
C THR A 50 -14.57 -27.38 -15.65
N TYR A 51 -14.92 -28.34 -14.79
CA TYR A 51 -14.56 -28.28 -13.37
C TYR A 51 -13.05 -28.28 -13.17
N ILE A 52 -12.33 -29.16 -13.88
CA ILE A 52 -10.86 -29.22 -13.84
C ILE A 52 -10.24 -27.89 -14.28
N GLN A 53 -10.76 -27.28 -15.34
CA GLN A 53 -10.31 -25.95 -15.80
C GLN A 53 -10.58 -24.85 -14.77
N GLN A 54 -11.73 -24.90 -14.10
CA GLN A 54 -12.08 -23.97 -13.03
C GLN A 54 -11.12 -24.12 -11.84
N CYS A 55 -10.82 -25.35 -11.40
CA CYS A 55 -9.84 -25.61 -10.34
C CYS A 55 -8.46 -25.06 -10.68
N LYS A 56 -7.95 -25.32 -11.88
CA LYS A 56 -6.67 -24.76 -12.35
C LYS A 56 -6.66 -23.23 -12.36
N LYS A 57 -7.79 -22.63 -12.74
CA LYS A 57 -7.94 -21.16 -12.73
C LYS A 57 -7.93 -20.62 -11.30
N ILE A 58 -8.56 -21.31 -10.35
CA ILE A 58 -8.54 -20.95 -8.93
C ILE A 58 -7.11 -21.02 -8.41
N GLU A 59 -6.39 -22.12 -8.65
CA GLU A 59 -4.99 -22.27 -8.25
C GLU A 59 -4.11 -21.14 -8.78
N LEU A 60 -4.23 -20.81 -10.07
CA LEU A 60 -3.48 -19.70 -10.69
C LEU A 60 -3.81 -18.34 -10.05
N LEU A 61 -5.08 -18.10 -9.73
CA LEU A 61 -5.50 -16.86 -9.08
C LEU A 61 -4.96 -16.77 -7.64
N GLU A 62 -4.93 -17.89 -6.92
CA GLU A 62 -4.35 -17.96 -5.57
C GLU A 62 -2.85 -17.65 -5.59
N GLU A 63 -2.11 -18.22 -6.54
CA GLU A 63 -0.68 -17.91 -6.74
C GLU A 63 -0.45 -16.43 -7.06
N GLN A 64 -1.27 -15.85 -7.94
CA GLN A 64 -1.19 -14.42 -8.27
C GLN A 64 -1.47 -13.54 -7.05
N ILE A 65 -2.49 -13.86 -6.26
CA ILE A 65 -2.82 -13.14 -5.04
C ILE A 65 -1.63 -13.17 -4.08
N GLU A 66 -0.98 -14.31 -3.91
CA GLU A 66 0.15 -14.44 -3.00
C GLU A 66 1.37 -13.64 -3.46
N ALA A 67 1.65 -13.67 -4.77
CA ALA A 67 2.69 -12.82 -5.37
C ALA A 67 2.41 -11.31 -5.15
N TYR A 68 1.16 -10.87 -5.34
CA TYR A 68 0.77 -9.48 -5.09
C TYR A 68 0.90 -9.09 -3.62
N LYS A 69 0.53 -9.96 -2.67
CA LYS A 69 0.70 -9.69 -1.23
C LYS A 69 2.17 -9.46 -0.90
N LEU A 70 3.07 -10.32 -1.39
CA LEU A 70 4.50 -10.18 -1.16
C LEU A 70 5.06 -8.87 -1.74
N SER A 71 4.64 -8.51 -2.95
CA SER A 71 5.04 -7.25 -3.59
C SER A 71 4.58 -6.03 -2.79
N VAL A 72 3.33 -6.03 -2.32
CA VAL A 72 2.77 -4.94 -1.50
C VAL A 72 3.50 -4.80 -0.17
N GLU A 73 3.78 -5.90 0.52
CA GLU A 73 4.54 -5.87 1.78
C GLU A 73 5.96 -5.34 1.58
N HIS A 74 6.63 -5.74 0.50
CA HIS A 74 7.94 -5.21 0.16
C HIS A 74 7.90 -3.70 -0.09
N GLU A 75 6.94 -3.21 -0.88
CA GLU A 75 6.77 -1.78 -1.13
C GLU A 75 6.48 -0.99 0.15
N LYS A 76 5.61 -1.49 1.03
CA LYS A 76 5.33 -0.86 2.32
C LYS A 76 6.60 -0.71 3.16
N LYS A 77 7.41 -1.77 3.22
CA LYS A 77 8.68 -1.75 3.95
C LYS A 77 9.64 -0.71 3.37
N MET A 78 9.77 -0.64 2.05
CA MET A 78 10.62 0.35 1.38
C MET A 78 10.15 1.79 1.60
N LYS A 79 8.85 2.04 1.48
CA LYS A 79 8.26 3.35 1.76
C LYS A 79 8.48 3.76 3.21
N LYS A 80 8.30 2.84 4.16
CA LYS A 80 8.55 3.08 5.58
C LYS A 80 10.01 3.49 5.83
N THR A 81 10.98 2.72 5.32
CA THR A 81 12.40 3.06 5.48
C THR A 81 12.76 4.41 4.86
N LEU A 82 12.12 4.78 3.74
CA LEU A 82 12.34 6.06 3.10
C LEU A 82 11.79 7.22 3.94
N VAL A 83 10.59 7.06 4.51
CA VAL A 83 10.00 8.04 5.43
C VAL A 83 10.87 8.22 6.67
N ASP A 84 11.29 7.12 7.32
CA ASP A 84 12.14 7.15 8.50
C ASP A 84 13.45 7.94 8.23
N ASN A 85 14.09 7.69 7.08
CA ASN A 85 15.30 8.42 6.66
C ASN A 85 15.06 9.92 6.44
N TYR A 86 13.93 10.30 5.83
CA TYR A 86 13.59 11.71 5.62
C TYR A 86 13.23 12.42 6.92
N GLU A 87 12.57 11.74 7.85
CA GLU A 87 12.26 12.29 9.17
C GLU A 87 13.55 12.61 9.95
N GLU A 88 14.54 11.71 9.91
CA GLU A 88 15.85 11.96 10.51
C GLU A 88 16.56 13.15 9.87
N GLU A 89 16.53 13.26 8.54
CA GLU A 89 17.18 14.36 7.83
C GLU A 89 16.51 15.70 8.11
N ILE A 90 15.18 15.74 8.10
CA ILE A 90 14.40 16.93 8.47
C ILE A 90 14.75 17.37 9.89
N LYS A 91 14.88 16.42 10.83
CA LYS A 91 15.29 16.72 12.20
C LYS A 91 16.68 17.35 12.25
N ARG A 92 17.67 16.75 11.56
CA ARG A 92 19.05 17.30 11.48
C ARG A 92 19.08 18.72 10.92
N LEU A 93 18.41 18.95 9.78
CA LEU A 93 18.36 20.26 9.14
C LEU A 93 17.66 21.30 10.03
N ASN A 94 16.59 20.92 10.72
CA ASN A 94 15.92 21.82 11.66
C ASN A 94 16.83 22.22 12.82
N GLU A 95 17.59 21.29 13.39
CA GLU A 95 18.58 21.60 14.44
C GLU A 95 19.68 22.54 13.93
N GLU A 96 20.18 22.34 12.72
CA GLU A 96 21.17 23.21 12.09
C GLU A 96 20.65 24.61 11.83
N VAL A 97 19.44 24.74 11.27
CA VAL A 97 18.77 26.04 11.07
C VAL A 97 18.60 26.79 12.39
N GLN A 98 18.26 26.09 13.48
CA GLN A 98 18.16 26.71 14.80
C GLN A 98 19.51 27.20 15.31
N LYS A 99 20.58 26.42 15.15
CA LYS A 99 21.95 26.85 15.51
C LYS A 99 22.35 28.11 14.75
N LEU A 100 22.19 28.11 13.43
CA LEU A 100 22.52 29.26 12.58
C LEU A 100 21.69 30.51 12.91
N LYS A 101 20.40 30.34 13.26
CA LYS A 101 19.56 31.45 13.74
C LYS A 101 20.08 32.04 15.04
N ASN A 102 20.51 31.19 15.98
CA ASN A 102 21.07 31.63 17.25
C ASN A 102 22.43 32.31 17.06
N GLU A 103 23.32 31.77 16.23
CA GLU A 103 24.61 32.39 15.90
C GLU A 103 24.43 33.77 15.23
N ASN A 104 23.47 33.91 14.30
CA ASN A 104 23.18 35.21 13.69
C ASN A 104 22.59 36.22 14.68
N LYS A 105 21.79 35.78 15.67
CA LYS A 105 21.33 36.68 16.75
C LYS A 105 22.48 37.23 17.58
N VAL A 106 23.50 36.42 17.87
CA VAL A 106 24.70 36.84 18.64
C VAL A 106 25.57 37.83 17.85
N ARG A 107 25.48 37.81 16.50
CA ARG A 107 26.21 38.76 15.63
C ARG A 107 25.51 40.12 15.47
N ILE A 108 24.38 40.37 16.15
CA ILE A 108 23.77 41.71 16.16
C ILE A 108 24.72 42.66 16.87
N HIS A 109 25.41 43.46 16.07
CA HIS A 109 26.57 44.26 16.45
C HIS A 109 26.15 45.53 17.21
N ASN A 110 25.45 45.41 18.35
CA ASN A 110 25.31 46.49 19.34
C ASN A 110 24.60 46.08 20.66
N GLU A 111 25.02 45.00 21.33
CA GLU A 111 24.41 44.57 22.61
C GLU A 111 24.42 45.66 23.70
N ARG A 112 25.34 46.64 23.62
CA ARG A 112 25.42 47.79 24.53
C ARG A 112 24.67 49.05 24.06
N GLY A 113 24.08 49.02 22.85
CA GLY A 113 23.39 50.17 22.25
C GLY A 113 24.28 51.41 22.03
N ALA A 114 25.60 51.21 21.84
CA ALA A 114 26.54 52.31 21.71
C ALA A 114 26.58 52.86 20.28
N GLY A 115 26.39 54.18 20.13
CA GLY A 115 26.48 54.86 18.84
C GLY A 115 25.27 55.77 18.55
N ARG A 116 25.32 56.49 17.43
CA ARG A 116 24.18 57.29 16.96
C ARG A 116 23.11 56.34 16.43
N LYS A 117 21.92 56.38 17.03
CA LYS A 117 20.74 55.68 16.47
C LYS A 117 20.49 56.19 15.06
N GLU A 118 20.14 55.28 14.15
CA GLU A 118 19.71 55.69 12.82
C GLU A 118 18.48 56.59 12.93
N ARG A 119 18.48 57.66 12.14
CA ARG A 119 17.42 58.67 12.17
C ARG A 119 16.09 58.16 11.59
N PHE A 120 16.15 57.21 10.67
CA PHE A 120 15.00 56.67 9.95
C PHE A 120 14.92 55.16 10.13
N THR A 121 13.71 54.67 10.33
CA THR A 121 13.36 53.24 10.28
C THR A 121 13.42 52.70 8.84
N GLU A 122 13.48 51.38 8.67
CA GLU A 122 13.47 50.77 7.33
C GLU A 122 12.20 51.14 6.53
N GLN A 123 11.05 51.21 7.19
CA GLN A 123 9.78 51.63 6.58
C GLN A 123 9.82 53.08 6.07
N GLU A 124 10.46 53.97 6.81
CA GLU A 124 10.67 55.36 6.38
C GLU A 124 11.67 55.44 5.21
N LYS A 125 12.72 54.62 5.21
CA LYS A 125 13.68 54.54 4.09
C LYS A 125 12.99 54.04 2.81
N GLU A 126 12.10 53.05 2.90
CA GLU A 126 11.28 52.60 1.78
C GLU A 126 10.32 53.68 1.29
N SER A 127 9.70 54.41 2.22
CA SER A 127 8.83 55.56 1.88
C SER A 127 9.61 56.66 1.14
N ILE A 128 10.84 56.96 1.56
CA ILE A 128 11.74 57.91 0.89
C ILE A 128 12.07 57.44 -0.54
N ARG A 129 12.35 56.15 -0.73
CA ARG A 129 12.58 55.55 -2.06
C ARG A 129 11.32 55.61 -2.93
N MET A 130 10.16 55.36 -2.33
CA MET A 130 8.87 55.42 -3.02
C MET A 130 8.55 56.85 -3.51
N TYR A 131 8.74 57.87 -2.67
CA TYR A 131 8.56 59.26 -3.09
C TYR A 131 9.50 59.65 -4.23
N ARG A 132 10.72 59.10 -4.25
CA ARG A 132 11.64 59.31 -5.36
C ARG A 132 11.15 58.67 -6.65
N LEU A 133 10.63 57.44 -6.58
CA LEU A 133 10.02 56.74 -7.72
C LEU A 133 8.78 57.47 -8.25
N GLN A 134 8.00 58.10 -7.37
CA GLN A 134 6.86 58.94 -7.72
C GLN A 134 7.24 60.30 -8.35
N GLY A 135 8.54 60.57 -8.51
CA GLY A 135 9.03 61.76 -9.20
C GLY A 135 9.33 62.96 -8.29
N LYS A 136 9.19 62.84 -6.96
CA LYS A 136 9.58 63.93 -6.05
C LYS A 136 11.08 64.19 -6.10
N THR A 137 11.44 65.46 -5.99
CA THR A 137 12.84 65.90 -5.92
C THR A 137 13.44 65.57 -4.56
N ILE A 138 14.75 65.39 -4.52
CA ILE A 138 15.49 65.13 -3.26
C ILE A 138 15.26 66.27 -2.25
N LYS A 139 15.10 67.50 -2.74
CA LYS A 139 14.80 68.68 -1.91
C LYS A 139 13.41 68.59 -1.27
N GLU A 140 12.37 68.28 -2.05
CA GLU A 140 11.01 68.12 -1.52
C GLU A 140 10.94 66.98 -0.49
N ILE A 141 11.61 65.86 -0.76
CA ILE A 141 11.66 64.74 0.18
C ILE A 141 12.42 65.15 1.46
N ALA A 142 13.51 65.91 1.33
CA ALA A 142 14.27 66.41 2.48
C ALA A 142 13.41 67.34 3.37
N GLU A 143 12.59 68.20 2.76
CA GLU A 143 11.64 69.05 3.47
C GLU A 143 10.53 68.23 4.14
N MET A 144 9.95 67.24 3.45
CA MET A 144 8.91 66.35 3.99
C MET A 144 9.37 65.59 5.24
N PHE A 145 10.63 65.14 5.27
CA PHE A 145 11.22 64.40 6.39
C PHE A 145 12.07 65.29 7.32
N ASN A 146 12.00 66.61 7.14
CA ASN A 146 12.72 67.65 7.89
C ASN A 146 14.22 67.36 8.08
N CYS A 147 14.90 66.91 7.03
CA CYS A 147 16.28 66.46 7.08
C CYS A 147 17.17 67.08 5.99
N SER A 148 18.46 66.79 6.04
CA SER A 148 19.39 67.37 5.05
C SER A 148 19.25 66.66 3.70
N ILE A 149 19.40 67.44 2.63
CA ILE A 149 19.43 66.94 1.24
C ILE A 149 20.47 65.82 1.10
N GLY A 150 21.65 66.00 1.69
CA GLY A 150 22.72 65.00 1.67
C GLY A 150 22.34 63.69 2.36
N LEU A 151 21.50 63.73 3.39
CA LEU A 151 21.00 62.53 4.06
C LEU A 151 20.03 61.76 3.16
N ILE A 152 19.06 62.43 2.54
CA ILE A 152 18.14 61.79 1.57
C ILE A 152 18.91 61.23 0.37
N HIS A 153 19.83 62.00 -0.20
CA HIS A 153 20.66 61.55 -1.31
C HIS A 153 21.43 60.26 -0.97
N LYS A 154 21.98 60.18 0.26
CA LYS A 154 22.67 58.98 0.74
C LYS A 154 21.72 57.80 0.95
N LEU A 155 20.46 58.01 1.36
CA LEU A 155 19.49 56.94 1.59
C LEU A 155 18.93 56.35 0.30
N ILE A 156 18.80 57.17 -0.75
CA ILE A 156 18.34 56.74 -2.07
C ILE A 156 19.44 55.96 -2.80
N ASN A 157 20.70 56.42 -2.69
CA ASN A 157 21.83 55.84 -3.41
C ASN A 157 22.64 54.79 -2.61
N LYS A 158 22.16 54.41 -1.42
CA LYS A 158 22.70 53.29 -0.64
C LYS A 158 22.14 51.97 -1.16
#